data_AF-E1Z3S0-F1
#
_entry.id   AF-E1Z3S0-F1
#
_cell.length_a   1.000
_cell.length_b   1.000
_cell.length_c   1.000
_cell.angle_alpha   90.00
_cell.angle_beta   90.00
_cell.angle_gamma   90.00
#
_symmetry.space_group_name_H-M   'P 1'
#
loop_
_entity.id
_entity.type
_entity.pdbx_description
1 polymer ?
#
loop_
_entity_poly.entity_id
_entity_poly.type
_entity_poly.pdbx_seq_one_letter_code
_entity_poly.pdbx_strand_id
1 'polypeptide(L)'
;MVLHGHSHSLPLGARLVRPVQRLWGTASKAFAQHPFLIKTVSAGFGFAFGDVLFQLGTTRRKGLPLDWRRSAAMGGAGLAAAGPLGYYFIMWMEGNIMTAAPHSMLALGVKLTLDQVLGLALWHAALAAINEPHRVACLALAQQLAQQQQQQQRGRDKQHLLAASKAR
;
A
#
# COMPACT_ATOMS: atom_id res chain seq x y z
N MET A 1 36.27 0.32 21.93
CA MET A 1 36.50 1.42 20.96
C MET A 1 35.14 1.86 20.44
N VAL A 2 34.56 2.91 21.01
CA VAL A 2 33.18 3.37 20.73
C VAL A 2 33.24 4.44 19.66
N LEU A 3 32.87 4.09 18.43
CA LEU A 3 32.76 5.04 17.32
C LEU A 3 31.58 5.97 17.56
N HIS A 4 31.84 7.18 18.06
CA HIS A 4 30.88 8.28 18.07
C HIS A 4 30.64 8.73 16.62
N GLY A 5 29.71 8.08 15.93
CA GLY A 5 29.21 8.54 14.65
C GLY A 5 28.48 9.86 14.83
N HIS A 6 29.12 10.96 14.45
CA HIS A 6 28.45 12.26 14.30
C HIS A 6 27.46 12.14 13.14
N SER A 7 26.20 11.88 13.47
CA SER A 7 25.09 11.98 12.52
C SER A 7 24.98 13.44 12.09
N HIS A 8 25.59 13.78 10.96
CA HIS A 8 25.34 15.02 10.25
C HIS A 8 23.88 15.01 9.78
N SER A 9 22.97 15.45 10.65
CA SER A 9 21.62 15.81 10.26
C SER A 9 21.72 16.94 9.24
N LEU A 10 21.57 16.61 7.95
CA LEU A 10 21.52 17.59 6.87
C LEU A 10 20.47 18.66 7.24
N PRO A 11 20.83 19.95 7.31
CA PRO A 11 19.94 21.02 7.72
C PRO A 11 18.98 21.37 6.57
N LEU A 12 18.14 20.43 6.15
CA LEU A 12 17.03 20.67 5.22
C LEU A 12 16.04 21.73 5.76
N GLY A 13 16.14 22.10 7.04
CA GLY A 13 15.29 23.10 7.70
C GLY A 13 15.80 24.54 7.73
N ALA A 14 17.03 24.85 7.29
CA ALA A 14 17.62 26.19 7.49
C ALA A 14 16.94 27.32 6.69
N ARG A 15 16.07 26.99 5.72
CA ARG A 15 15.35 27.96 4.89
C ARG A 15 13.81 27.88 5.00
N LEU A 16 13.28 27.12 5.96
CA LEU A 16 11.84 27.09 6.19
C LEU A 16 11.42 28.30 7.02
N VAL A 17 10.27 28.90 6.70
CA VAL A 17 9.69 29.97 7.51
C VAL A 17 9.50 29.51 8.95
N ARG A 18 9.78 30.37 9.95
CA ARG A 18 9.68 30.07 11.39
C ARG A 18 8.43 29.26 11.81
N PRO A 19 7.20 29.53 11.32
CA PRO A 19 6.03 28.71 11.68
C PRO A 19 6.16 27.25 11.20
N VAL A 20 6.69 27.01 9.99
CA VAL A 20 6.89 25.66 9.46
C VAL A 20 7.94 24.91 10.28
N GLN A 21 9.01 25.59 10.72
CA GLN A 21 10.01 24.96 11.60
C GLN A 21 9.40 24.52 12.94
N ARG A 22 8.50 25.32 13.54
CA ARG A 22 7.80 24.95 14.79
C ARG A 22 6.86 23.77 14.59
N LEU A 23 6.09 23.78 13.50
CA LEU A 23 5.20 22.66 13.14
C LEU A 23 6.00 21.38 12.92
N TRP A 24 7.10 21.48 12.16
CA TRP A 24 7.99 20.35 11.89
C TRP A 24 8.61 19.79 13.18
N GLY A 25 9.15 20.65 14.04
CA GLY A 25 9.72 20.22 15.33
C GLY A 25 8.70 19.56 16.25
N THR A 26 7.45 20.03 16.27
CA THR A 26 6.36 19.42 17.04
C THR A 26 5.97 18.07 16.44
N ALA A 27 5.84 17.99 15.12
CA ALA A 27 5.53 16.74 14.42
C ALA A 27 6.62 15.69 14.64
N SER A 28 7.90 16.04 14.48
CA SER A 28 9.02 15.13 14.73
C SER A 28 9.03 14.58 16.16
N LYS A 29 8.73 15.41 17.16
CA LYS A 29 8.58 14.96 18.56
C LYS A 29 7.43 13.97 18.71
N ALA A 30 6.27 14.26 18.11
CA ALA A 30 5.13 13.36 18.14
C ALA A 30 5.44 12.02 17.45
N PHE A 31 6.11 12.04 16.30
CA PHE A 31 6.58 10.84 15.59
C PHE A 31 7.51 9.97 16.44
N ALA A 32 8.40 10.59 17.21
CA ALA A 32 9.29 9.87 18.11
C ALA A 32 8.55 9.26 19.31
N GLN A 33 7.54 9.95 19.85
CA GLN A 33 6.80 9.50 21.04
C GLN A 33 5.75 8.44 20.72
N HIS A 34 5.06 8.56 19.58
CA HIS A 34 3.91 7.73 19.22
C HIS A 34 3.95 7.27 17.76
N PRO A 35 5.00 6.57 17.31
CA PRO A 35 5.18 6.21 15.90
C PRO A 35 4.06 5.30 15.38
N PHE A 36 3.61 4.34 16.19
CA PHE A 36 2.50 3.45 15.85
C PHE A 36 1.17 4.20 15.66
N LEU A 37 0.83 5.07 16.60
CA LEU A 37 -0.41 5.86 16.55
C LEU A 37 -0.44 6.74 15.31
N ILE A 38 0.65 7.46 15.04
CA ILE A 38 0.69 8.39 13.91
C ILE A 38 0.64 7.63 12.58
N LYS A 39 1.37 6.51 12.43
CA LYS A 39 1.25 5.66 11.23
C LYS A 39 -0.18 5.16 11.06
N THR A 40 -0.85 4.78 12.14
CA THR A 40 -2.23 4.28 12.10
C THR A 40 -3.24 5.35 11.71
N VAL A 41 -3.19 6.52 12.37
CA VAL A 41 -4.08 7.65 12.07
C VAL A 41 -3.88 8.16 10.64
N SER A 42 -2.63 8.26 10.19
CA SER A 42 -2.32 8.66 8.81
C SER A 42 -2.79 7.64 7.78
N ALA A 43 -2.70 6.33 8.08
CA ALA A 43 -3.28 5.29 7.22
C ALA A 43 -4.81 5.40 7.16
N GLY A 44 -5.47 5.64 8.30
CA GLY A 44 -6.91 5.93 8.35
C GLY A 44 -7.32 7.09 7.46
N PHE A 45 -6.64 8.22 7.61
CA PHE A 45 -6.88 9.39 6.76
C PHE A 45 -6.61 9.10 5.28
N GLY A 46 -5.48 8.44 4.97
CA GLY A 46 -5.08 8.09 3.62
C GLY A 46 -6.10 7.19 2.92
N PHE A 47 -6.66 6.20 3.62
CA PHE A 47 -7.68 5.31 3.05
C PHE A 47 -9.00 6.04 2.79
N ALA A 48 -9.47 6.86 3.74
CA ALA A 48 -10.68 7.65 3.55
C ALA A 48 -10.53 8.65 2.39
N PHE A 49 -9.41 9.37 2.35
CA PHE A 49 -9.12 10.33 1.29
C PHE A 49 -8.96 9.65 -0.08
N GLY A 50 -8.24 8.52 -0.14
CA GLY A 50 -8.10 7.75 -1.37
C GLY A 50 -9.44 7.25 -1.91
N ASP A 51 -10.36 6.86 -1.03
CA ASP A 51 -11.73 6.49 -1.42
C ASP A 51 -12.51 7.69 -1.98
N VAL A 52 -12.42 8.87 -1.36
CA VAL A 52 -13.02 10.10 -1.90
C VAL A 52 -12.50 10.40 -3.30
N LEU A 53 -11.18 10.32 -3.53
CA LEU A 53 -10.60 10.51 -4.86
C LEU A 53 -11.08 9.47 -5.87
N PHE A 54 -11.16 8.20 -5.46
CA PHE A 54 -11.68 7.13 -6.31
C PHE A 54 -13.14 7.37 -6.69
N GLN A 55 -13.97 7.80 -5.73
CA GLN A 55 -15.36 8.18 -5.99
C GLN A 55 -15.42 9.38 -6.93
N LEU A 56 -14.63 10.44 -6.72
CA LEU A 56 -14.58 11.56 -7.65
C LEU A 56 -14.21 11.14 -9.08
N GLY A 57 -13.33 10.14 -9.24
CA GLY A 57 -12.99 9.58 -10.55
C GLY A 57 -14.08 8.72 -11.20
N THR A 58 -14.86 7.99 -10.41
CA THR A 58 -15.84 6.99 -10.90
C THR A 58 -17.29 7.47 -10.86
N THR A 59 -17.68 8.10 -9.76
CA THR A 59 -19.01 8.62 -9.43
C THR A 59 -19.34 9.89 -10.22
N ARG A 60 -18.37 10.80 -10.40
CA ARG A 60 -18.58 12.04 -11.19
C ARG A 60 -18.92 11.74 -12.65
N ARG A 61 -18.38 10.66 -13.21
CA ARG A 61 -18.73 10.19 -14.57
C ARG A 61 -20.16 9.68 -14.68
N LYS A 62 -20.76 9.27 -13.55
CA LYS A 62 -22.12 8.69 -13.48
C LYS A 62 -23.15 9.66 -12.86
N GLY A 63 -22.74 10.88 -12.48
CA GLY A 63 -23.62 11.86 -11.84
C GLY A 63 -24.12 11.47 -10.44
N LEU A 64 -23.46 10.51 -9.79
CA LEU A 64 -23.85 10.03 -8.47
C LEU A 64 -23.26 10.95 -7.36
N PRO A 65 -23.89 11.05 -6.17
CA PRO A 65 -23.33 11.79 -5.04
C PRO A 65 -22.17 11.02 -4.38
N LEU A 66 -21.32 11.72 -3.62
CA LEU A 66 -20.29 11.09 -2.79
C LEU A 66 -20.92 10.30 -1.64
N ASP A 67 -20.49 9.06 -1.47
CA ASP A 67 -20.85 8.19 -0.36
C ASP A 67 -19.83 8.34 0.78
N TRP A 68 -20.14 9.25 1.70
CA TRP A 68 -19.31 9.52 2.88
C TRP A 68 -19.28 8.35 3.87
N ARG A 69 -20.32 7.51 3.91
CA ARG A 69 -20.35 6.33 4.80
C ARG A 69 -19.30 5.33 4.35
N ARG A 70 -19.19 5.11 3.03
CA ARG A 70 -18.15 4.28 2.45
C ARG A 70 -16.74 4.84 2.71
N SER A 71 -16.52 6.15 2.54
CA SER A 71 -15.21 6.75 2.82
C SER A 71 -14.84 6.66 4.30
N ALA A 72 -15.82 6.82 5.20
CA ALA A 72 -15.61 6.61 6.64
C ALA A 72 -15.27 5.13 6.96
N ALA A 73 -15.95 4.16 6.34
CA ALA A 73 -15.64 2.74 6.49
C ALA A 73 -14.23 2.40 5.97
N MET A 74 -13.82 2.99 4.84
CA MET A 74 -12.45 2.87 4.33
C MET A 74 -11.43 3.46 5.32
N GLY A 75 -11.73 4.63 5.90
CA GLY A 75 -10.91 5.20 6.97
C GLY A 75 -10.81 4.30 8.20
N GLY A 76 -11.92 3.68 8.59
CA GLY A 76 -11.96 2.67 9.65
C GLY A 76 -11.09 1.45 9.34
N ALA A 77 -11.12 0.93 8.11
CA ALA A 77 -10.22 -0.14 7.67
C ALA A 77 -8.74 0.30 7.70
N GLY A 78 -8.47 1.55 7.32
CA GLY A 78 -7.14 2.16 7.45
C GLY A 78 -6.64 2.21 8.89
N LEU A 79 -7.50 2.61 9.84
CA LEU A 79 -7.18 2.65 11.27
C LEU A 79 -7.04 1.25 11.89
N ALA A 80 -7.97 0.35 11.62
CA ALA A 80 -8.06 -0.93 12.32
C ALA A 80 -7.10 -1.99 11.76
N ALA A 81 -6.79 -1.96 10.46
CA ALA A 81 -6.01 -2.99 9.80
C ALA A 81 -4.75 -2.42 9.12
N ALA A 82 -4.90 -1.46 8.20
CA ALA A 82 -3.78 -1.04 7.36
C ALA A 82 -2.68 -0.31 8.15
N GLY A 83 -3.06 0.49 9.14
CA GLY A 83 -2.16 1.16 10.06
C GLY A 83 -1.27 0.20 10.84
N PRO A 84 -1.85 -0.71 11.64
CA PRO A 84 -1.07 -1.71 12.37
C PRO A 84 -0.22 -2.60 11.48
N LEU A 85 -0.79 -3.16 10.40
CA LEU A 85 -0.06 -4.02 9.47
C LEU A 85 1.10 -3.26 8.80
N GLY A 86 0.86 -2.04 8.32
CA GLY A 86 1.87 -1.20 7.70
C GLY A 86 2.98 -0.81 8.67
N TYR A 87 2.67 -0.56 9.95
CA TYR A 87 3.68 -0.29 10.96
C TYR A 87 4.61 -1.49 11.18
N TYR A 88 4.05 -2.69 11.43
CA TYR A 88 4.86 -3.90 11.62
C TYR A 88 5.66 -4.25 10.36
N PHE A 89 5.09 -4.03 9.18
CA PHE A 89 5.79 -4.26 7.92
C PHE A 89 6.98 -3.31 7.76
N ILE A 90 6.86 -2.04 8.12
CA ILE A 90 7.99 -1.10 8.13
C ILE A 90 9.07 -1.56 9.11
N MET A 91 8.70 -1.96 10.34
CA MET A 91 9.67 -2.48 11.31
C MET A 91 10.40 -3.72 10.80
N TRP A 92 9.69 -4.62 10.11
CA TRP A 92 10.30 -5.75 9.44
C TRP A 92 11.26 -5.31 8.33
N MET A 93 10.87 -4.37 7.47
CA MET A 93 11.74 -3.86 6.40
C MET A 93 13.01 -3.19 6.95
N GLU A 94 12.90 -2.42 8.03
CA GLU A 94 14.06 -1.80 8.69
C GLU A 94 15.04 -2.85 9.23
N GLY A 95 14.53 -4.00 9.72
CA GLY A 95 15.36 -5.10 10.22
C GLY A 95 15.93 -6.04 9.16
N ASN A 96 15.39 -6.06 7.94
CA ASN A 96 15.70 -7.10 6.94
C ASN A 96 16.23 -6.56 5.59
N ILE A 97 15.89 -5.33 5.20
CA ILE A 97 16.20 -4.81 3.88
C ILE A 97 17.39 -3.87 3.94
N MET A 98 18.49 -4.28 3.30
CA MET A 98 19.69 -3.45 3.10
C MET A 98 20.23 -2.85 4.41
N THR A 99 20.29 -3.68 5.46
CA THR A 99 20.72 -3.31 6.81
C THR A 99 22.14 -2.76 6.88
N ALA A 100 23.00 -3.12 5.92
CA ALA A 100 24.35 -2.57 5.81
C ALA A 100 24.40 -1.12 5.29
N ALA A 101 23.36 -0.66 4.58
CA ALA A 101 23.28 0.69 4.01
C ALA A 101 21.84 1.24 4.03
N PRO A 102 21.23 1.41 5.22
CA PRO A 102 19.79 1.65 5.38
C PRO A 102 19.31 3.00 4.83
N HIS A 103 20.24 3.95 4.67
CA HIS A 103 19.98 5.29 4.13
C HIS A 103 20.41 5.46 2.66
N SER A 104 20.80 4.39 1.98
CA SER A 104 21.09 4.46 0.54
C SER A 104 19.80 4.77 -0.24
N MET A 105 19.91 5.51 -1.35
CA MET A 105 18.76 5.83 -2.20
C MET A 105 18.06 4.57 -2.73
N LEU A 106 18.84 3.52 -2.99
CA LEU A 106 18.31 2.20 -3.37
C LEU A 106 17.48 1.58 -2.25
N ALA A 107 17.98 1.58 -1.00
CA ALA A 107 17.24 1.06 0.15
C ALA A 107 15.91 1.82 0.35
N LEU A 108 15.95 3.15 0.26
CA LEU A 108 14.74 3.98 0.33
C LEU A 108 13.75 3.66 -0.80
N GLY A 109 14.24 3.54 -2.04
CA GLY A 109 13.42 3.20 -3.20
C GLY A 109 12.75 1.82 -3.08
N VAL A 110 13.48 0.81 -2.63
CA VAL A 110 12.96 -0.55 -2.40
C VAL A 110 11.90 -0.53 -1.29
N LYS A 111 12.21 0.08 -0.14
CA LYS A 111 11.27 0.18 1.00
C LYS A 111 9.99 0.91 0.61
N LEU A 112 10.11 2.02 -0.12
CA LEU A 112 8.96 2.77 -0.63
C LEU A 112 8.12 1.91 -1.58
N THR A 113 8.75 1.19 -2.51
CA THR A 113 8.04 0.35 -3.48
C THR A 113 7.25 -0.75 -2.77
N LEU A 114 7.84 -1.40 -1.77
CA LEU A 114 7.17 -2.41 -0.95
C LEU A 114 6.02 -1.84 -0.12
N ASP A 115 6.18 -0.66 0.49
CA ASP A 115 5.10 0.03 1.22
C ASP A 115 3.93 0.37 0.27
N GLN A 116 4.20 0.81 -0.97
CA GLN A 116 3.16 1.07 -1.97
C GLN A 116 2.45 -0.20 -2.42
N VAL A 117 3.17 -1.31 -2.65
CA VAL A 117 2.56 -2.59 -3.02
C VAL A 117 1.65 -3.12 -1.91
N LEU A 118 2.12 -3.10 -0.66
CA LEU A 118 1.32 -3.50 0.48
C LEU A 118 0.11 -2.57 0.66
N GLY A 119 0.31 -1.26 0.59
CA GLY A 119 -0.75 -0.26 0.71
C GLY A 119 -1.84 -0.46 -0.35
N LEU A 120 -1.46 -0.68 -1.61
CA LEU A 120 -2.38 -0.95 -2.71
C LEU A 120 -3.18 -2.25 -2.48
N ALA A 121 -2.51 -3.32 -2.06
CA ALA A 121 -3.17 -4.60 -1.78
C ALA A 121 -4.20 -4.47 -0.63
N LEU A 122 -3.82 -3.82 0.46
CA LEU A 122 -4.71 -3.58 1.60
C LEU A 122 -5.88 -2.67 1.22
N TRP A 123 -5.63 -1.64 0.43
CA TRP A 123 -6.67 -0.72 -0.04
C TRP A 123 -7.69 -1.44 -0.93
N HIS A 124 -7.23 -2.27 -1.89
CA HIS A 124 -8.12 -3.08 -2.72
C HIS A 124 -8.90 -4.12 -1.91
N ALA A 125 -8.27 -4.77 -0.93
CA ALA A 125 -8.96 -5.72 -0.05
C ALA A 125 -10.07 -5.03 0.75
N ALA A 126 -9.79 -3.85 1.33
CA ALA A 126 -10.77 -3.05 2.04
C ALA A 126 -11.91 -2.59 1.12
N LEU A 127 -11.57 -2.10 -0.08
CA LEU A 127 -12.57 -1.68 -1.06
C LEU A 127 -13.45 -2.84 -1.50
N ALA A 128 -12.89 -4.03 -1.74
CA ALA A 128 -13.68 -5.21 -2.09
C ALA A 128 -14.58 -5.67 -0.93
N ALA A 129 -14.14 -5.51 0.32
CA ALA A 129 -14.97 -5.85 1.47
C ALA A 129 -16.17 -4.88 1.64
N ILE A 130 -15.97 -3.59 1.39
CA ILE A 130 -16.95 -2.53 1.66
C ILE A 130 -17.85 -2.22 0.46
N ASN A 131 -17.33 -2.30 -0.76
CA ASN A 131 -18.00 -1.84 -1.98
C ASN A 131 -18.44 -3.03 -2.86
N GLU A 132 -19.73 -3.38 -2.80
CA GLU A 132 -20.34 -4.51 -3.50
C GLU A 132 -20.02 -4.56 -5.00
N PRO A 133 -20.21 -3.49 -5.80
CA PRO A 133 -19.82 -3.50 -7.21
C PRO A 133 -18.36 -3.87 -7.46
N HIS A 134 -17.45 -3.41 -6.60
CA HIS A 134 -16.02 -3.73 -6.75
C HIS A 134 -15.76 -5.20 -6.44
N ARG A 135 -16.39 -5.73 -5.40
CA ARG A 135 -16.30 -7.15 -5.05
C ARG A 135 -16.74 -8.06 -6.18
N VAL A 136 -17.90 -7.77 -6.78
CA VAL A 136 -18.44 -8.53 -7.91
C VAL A 136 -17.48 -8.47 -9.11
N ALA A 137 -16.91 -7.31 -9.41
CA ALA A 137 -15.92 -7.16 -10.48
C ALA A 137 -14.65 -7.99 -10.22
N CYS A 138 -14.14 -7.99 -8.99
CA CYS A 138 -12.98 -8.81 -8.61
C CYS A 138 -13.26 -10.31 -8.75
N LEU A 139 -14.42 -10.78 -8.31
CA LEU A 139 -14.82 -12.19 -8.44
C LEU A 139 -14.97 -12.59 -9.91
N ALA A 140 -15.58 -11.74 -10.73
CA ALA A 140 -15.72 -11.98 -12.17
C ALA A 140 -14.34 -12.11 -12.85
N LEU A 141 -13.40 -11.21 -12.53
CA LEU A 141 -12.04 -11.28 -13.05
C LEU A 141 -11.31 -12.56 -12.62
N ALA A 142 -11.46 -12.96 -11.35
CA ALA A 142 -10.86 -14.19 -10.84
C ALA A 142 -11.42 -15.44 -11.56
N GLN A 143 -12.73 -15.48 -11.80
CA GLN A 143 -13.38 -16.55 -12.57
C GLN A 143 -12.88 -16.59 -14.02
N GLN A 144 -12.72 -15.44 -14.67
CA GLN A 144 -12.18 -15.36 -16.04
C GLN A 144 -10.74 -15.89 -16.12
N LEU A 145 -9.87 -15.51 -15.17
CA LEU A 145 -8.48 -15.99 -15.12
C LEU A 145 -8.42 -17.50 -14.92
N ALA A 146 -9.25 -18.06 -14.04
CA ALA A 146 -9.31 -19.50 -13.81
C ALA A 146 -9.75 -20.25 -15.08
N GLN A 147 -10.75 -19.74 -15.80
CA GLN A 147 -11.20 -20.31 -17.08
C GLN A 147 -10.10 -20.26 -18.15
N GLN A 148 -9.36 -19.15 -18.24
CA GLN A 148 -8.23 -19.02 -19.18
C GLN A 148 -7.11 -20.02 -18.88
N GLN A 149 -6.74 -20.18 -17.60
CA GLN A 149 -5.72 -21.15 -17.19
C GLN A 149 -6.13 -22.59 -17.55
N GLN A 150 -7.39 -22.95 -17.32
CA GLN A 150 -7.91 -24.27 -17.66
C GLN A 150 -7.91 -24.52 -19.18
N GLN A 151 -8.25 -23.51 -19.97
CA GLN A 151 -8.17 -23.60 -21.44
C GLN A 151 -6.73 -23.76 -21.93
N GLN A 152 -5.78 -23.03 -21.34
CA GLN A 152 -4.36 -23.16 -21.67
C GLN A 152 -3.81 -24.55 -21.33
N GLN A 153 -4.17 -25.09 -20.16
CA GLN A 153 -3.80 -26.45 -19.76
C GLN A 153 -4.37 -27.49 -20.73
N ARG A 154 -5.67 -27.42 -21.04
CA ARG A 154 -6.29 -28.31 -22.04
C ARG A 154 -5.62 -28.23 -23.41
N GLY A 155 -5.19 -27.02 -23.81
CA GLY A 155 -4.43 -26.82 -25.04
C GLY A 155 -3.07 -27.53 -25.02
N ARG A 156 -2.32 -27.39 -23.93
CA ARG A 156 -1.03 -28.09 -23.73
C ARG A 156 -1.21 -29.60 -23.72
N ASP A 157 -2.19 -30.12 -23.00
CA ASP A 157 -2.45 -31.56 -22.91
C ASP A 157 -2.76 -32.15 -24.29
N LYS A 158 -3.58 -31.46 -25.09
CA LYS A 158 -3.85 -31.87 -26.48
C LYS A 158 -2.57 -31.87 -27.33
N GLN A 159 -1.70 -30.87 -27.20
CA GLN A 159 -0.43 -30.84 -27.92
C GLN A 159 0.49 -32.00 -27.53
N HIS A 160 0.57 -32.32 -26.23
CA HIS A 160 1.33 -33.47 -25.74
C HIS A 160 0.80 -34.79 -26.28
N LEU A 161 -0.52 -34.99 -26.30
CA LEU A 161 -1.15 -36.18 -26.86
C LEU A 161 -0.88 -36.34 -28.36
N LEU A 162 -0.97 -35.25 -29.12
CA LEU A 162 -0.66 -35.26 -30.56
C LEU A 162 0.81 -35.56 -30.83
N ALA A 163 1.74 -35.01 -30.03
CA ALA A 163 3.16 -35.31 -30.13
C ALA A 163 3.45 -36.79 -29.83
N ALA A 164 2.83 -37.35 -28.79
CA ALA A 164 2.96 -38.77 -28.44
C ALA A 164 2.37 -39.70 -29.53
N SER A 165 1.28 -39.31 -30.19
CA SER A 165 0.69 -40.08 -31.29
C SER A 165 1.56 -40.09 -32.54
N LYS A 166 2.34 -39.03 -32.81
CA LYS A 166 3.24 -38.96 -33.97
C LYS A 166 4.53 -39.79 -33.79
N ALA A 167 4.84 -40.18 -32.57
CA ALA A 167 6.04 -40.96 -32.24
C ALA A 167 5.81 -42.49 -32.31
N ARG A 168 4.58 -42.93 -32.58
CA ARG A 168 4.20 -44.33 -32.79
C ARG A 168 4.04 -44.58 -34.27
#